data_AF-A0A8T7CWP3-F1
#
_entry.id   AF-A0A8T7CWP3-F1
#
_cell.length_a   1.000
_cell.length_b   1.000
_cell.length_c   1.000
_cell.angle_alpha   90.00
_cell.angle_beta   90.00
_cell.angle_gamma   90.00
#
_symmetry.space_group_name_H-M   'P 1'
#
loop_
_entity.id
_entity.type
_entity.pdbx_description
1 polymer ?
#
loop_
_entity_poly.entity_id
_entity_poly.type
_entity_poly.pdbx_seq_one_letter_code
_entity_poly.pdbx_strand_id
1 'polypeptide(L)' 'MSLDQLEAFLKKMQSEPALKEQVLAMSTADDVARIALKLGFEFSGDELLRISGKKVGKVTVIKNDLPGEYN' A
#
# COMPACT_ATOMS: atom_id res chain seq x y z
N MET A 1 -8.05 -12.03 -9.27
CA MET A 1 -8.69 -11.92 -7.94
C MET A 1 -7.99 -10.90 -7.05
N SER A 2 -6.64 -10.83 -6.98
CA SER A 2 -5.96 -9.91 -6.06
C SER A 2 -5.82 -8.44 -6.48
N LEU A 3 -5.80 -8.14 -7.79
CA LEU A 3 -5.63 -6.75 -8.26
C LEU A 3 -6.81 -5.84 -7.85
N ASP A 4 -8.03 -6.38 -7.84
CA ASP A 4 -9.24 -5.64 -7.47
C ASP A 4 -9.21 -5.21 -5.98
N GLN A 5 -8.78 -6.12 -5.10
CA GLN A 5 -8.59 -5.85 -3.66
C GLN A 5 -7.49 -4.80 -3.43
N LEU A 6 -6.39 -4.90 -4.17
CA LEU A 6 -5.30 -3.94 -4.13
C LEU A 6 -5.78 -2.56 -4.60
N GLU A 7 -6.52 -2.47 -5.71
CA GLU A 7 -7.10 -1.23 -6.21
C GLU A 7 -8.09 -0.60 -5.22
N ALA A 8 -8.97 -1.42 -4.63
CA ALA A 8 -9.91 -0.97 -3.62
C ALA A 8 -9.21 -0.44 -2.36
N PHE A 9 -8.13 -1.10 -1.92
CA PHE A 9 -7.28 -0.64 -0.83
C PHE A 9 -6.62 0.70 -1.14
N LEU A 10 -6.01 0.84 -2.32
CA LEU A 10 -5.37 2.09 -2.75
C LEU A 10 -6.37 3.24 -2.88
N LYS A 11 -7.61 2.94 -3.28
CA LYS A 11 -8.70 3.92 -3.33
C LYS A 11 -9.14 4.32 -1.92
N LYS A 12 -9.25 3.37 -0.99
CA LYS A 12 -9.56 3.65 0.40
C LYS A 12 -8.46 4.48 1.08
N MET A 13 -7.19 4.18 0.83
CA MET A 13 -6.04 4.95 1.31
C MET A 13 -6.04 6.40 0.81
N GLN A 14 -6.57 6.68 -0.39
CA GLN A 14 -6.74 8.05 -0.88
C GLN A 14 -7.84 8.81 -0.14
N SER A 15 -8.91 8.13 0.28
CA SER A 15 -10.01 8.74 1.02
C SER A 15 -9.75 8.84 2.52
N GLU A 16 -8.85 8.00 3.07
CA GLU A 16 -8.58 7.90 4.50
C GLU A 16 -7.12 8.31 4.80
N PRO A 17 -6.87 9.56 5.21
CA PRO A 17 -5.51 10.03 5.50
C PRO A 17 -4.85 9.24 6.64
N ALA A 18 -5.61 8.83 7.66
CA ALA A 18 -5.10 8.00 8.75
C ALA A 18 -4.62 6.62 8.28
N LEU A 19 -5.23 6.05 7.23
CA LEU A 19 -4.75 4.81 6.62
C LEU A 19 -3.47 5.07 5.84
N LYS A 20 -3.39 6.19 5.10
CA LYS A 20 -2.19 6.59 4.39
C LYS A 20 -1.01 6.78 5.35
N GLU A 21 -1.20 7.45 6.49
CA GLU A 21 -0.16 7.63 7.50
C GLU A 21 0.33 6.30 8.08
N GLN A 22 -0.59 5.36 8.36
CA GLN A 22 -0.22 4.01 8.81
C GLN A 22 0.59 3.26 7.74
N VAL A 23 0.18 3.34 6.47
CA VAL A 23 0.89 2.70 5.35
C VAL A 23 2.26 3.33 5.13
N LEU A 24 2.38 4.65 5.28
CA LEU A 24 3.64 5.38 5.19
C LEU A 24 4.58 5.08 6.36
N ALA A 25 4.03 4.80 7.55
CA ALA A 25 4.80 4.37 8.71
C ALA A 25 5.34 2.94 8.58
N MET A 26 4.79 2.14 7.66
CA MET A 26 5.28 0.79 7.41
C MET A 26 6.54 0.80 6.54
N SER A 27 7.56 0.06 6.96
CA SER A 27 8.83 -0.04 6.25
C SER A 27 8.81 -1.06 5.10
N THR A 28 7.84 -1.99 5.07
CA THR A 28 7.83 -3.09 4.10
C THR A 28 6.47 -3.28 3.44
N ALA A 29 6.46 -3.81 2.21
CA ALA A 29 5.24 -4.17 1.51
C ALA A 29 4.44 -5.29 2.20
N ASP A 30 5.13 -6.16 2.96
CA ASP A 30 4.48 -7.20 3.78
C ASP A 30 3.68 -6.60 4.93
N ASP A 31 4.26 -5.62 5.62
CA ASP A 31 3.59 -4.88 6.68
C ASP A 31 2.33 -4.16 6.17
N VAL A 32 2.40 -3.56 4.99
CA VAL A 32 1.24 -2.95 4.33
C VAL A 32 0.17 -4.00 3.98
N ALA A 33 0.57 -5.18 3.50
CA ALA A 33 -0.35 -6.29 3.23
C ALA A 33 -1.05 -6.78 4.52
N ARG A 34 -0.35 -6.81 5.66
CA ARG A 34 -0.97 -7.13 6.96
C ARG A 34 -1.98 -6.09 7.42
N ILE A 35 -1.74 -4.80 7.17
CA ILE A 35 -2.74 -3.74 7.45
C ILE A 35 -3.97 -3.94 6.57
N ALA A 36 -3.75 -4.17 5.28
CA ALA A 36 -4.82 -4.38 4.33
C ALA A 36 -5.66 -5.62 4.68
N LEU A 37 -5.02 -6.70 5.11
CA LEU A 37 -5.68 -7.92 5.58
C LEU A 37 -6.60 -7.65 6.78
N LYS A 38 -6.16 -6.82 7.73
CA LYS A 38 -7.01 -6.40 8.87
C LYS A 38 -8.23 -5.60 8.45
N LEU A 39 -8.16 -4.92 7.31
CA LEU A 39 -9.26 -4.14 6.73
C LEU A 39 -10.15 -4.98 5.79
N GLY A 40 -9.84 -6.26 5.62
CA GLY A 40 -10.58 -7.19 4.75
C GLY A 40 -10.08 -7.23 3.30
N PHE A 41 -8.91 -6.67 3.00
CA PHE A 41 -8.29 -6.76 1.68
C PHE A 41 -7.25 -7.88 1.65
N GLU A 42 -7.46 -8.87 0.80
CA GLU A 42 -6.54 -9.99 0.63
C GLU A 42 -5.62 -9.75 -0.57
N PHE A 43 -4.41 -9.25 -0.30
CA PHE A 43 -3.32 -9.20 -1.28
C PHE A 43 -1.98 -9.42 -0.58
N SER A 44 -0.97 -9.81 -1.36
CA SER A 44 0.38 -10.09 -0.87
C SER A 44 1.31 -8.88 -1.05
N GLY A 45 2.34 -8.78 -0.20
CA GLY A 45 3.42 -7.80 -0.36
C GLY A 45 4.14 -7.91 -1.71
N ASP A 46 4.27 -9.11 -2.28
CA ASP A 46 4.83 -9.31 -3.63
C ASP A 46 3.97 -8.64 -4.72
N GLU A 47 2.65 -8.67 -4.57
CA GLU A 47 1.72 -8.06 -5.53
C GLU A 47 1.80 -6.53 -5.46
N LEU A 48 1.95 -5.98 -4.25
CA LEU A 48 2.32 -4.58 -4.04
C LEU A 48 3.65 -4.25 -4.72
N LEU A 49 4.67 -5.10 -4.60
CA LEU A 49 5.97 -4.87 -5.21
C LEU A 49 5.94 -4.98 -6.74
N ARG A 50 5.10 -5.83 -7.31
CA ARG A 50 4.89 -5.94 -8.77
C ARG A 50 4.25 -4.70 -9.36
N ILE A 51 3.37 -4.04 -8.60
CA ILE A 51 2.81 -2.74 -9.00
C ILE A 51 3.69 -1.58 -8.56
N SER A 52 4.67 -1.80 -7.69
CA SER A 52 5.62 -0.78 -7.27
C SER A 52 6.53 -0.41 -8.44
N GLY A 53 6.51 0.87 -8.82
CA GLY A 53 7.08 1.38 -10.07
C GLY A 53 6.09 1.40 -11.24
N LYS A 54 4.86 0.90 -11.05
CA LYS A 54 3.75 1.01 -12.00
C LYS A 54 2.62 1.87 -11.43
N LYS A 55 1.91 2.55 -12.32
CA LYS A 55 0.74 3.34 -11.96
C LYS A 55 -0.50 2.44 -11.97
N VAL A 56 -1.18 2.33 -10.85
CA VAL A 56 -2.46 1.62 -10.73
C VAL A 56 -3.56 2.66 -10.62
N GLY A 57 -4.28 2.87 -11.73
CA GLY A 57 -5.26 3.95 -11.86
C GLY A 57 -4.64 5.35 -11.67
N LYS A 58 -4.99 6.02 -10.57
CA LYS A 58 -4.45 7.33 -10.18
C LYS A 58 -3.33 7.26 -9.14
N VAL A 59 -3.06 6.07 -8.57
CA VAL A 59 -2.05 5.90 -7.52
C VAL A 59 -0.76 5.39 -8.13
N THR A 60 0.31 6.15 -7.92
CA THR A 60 1.66 5.70 -8.23
C THR A 60 2.23 5.07 -6.97
N VAL A 61 2.42 3.76 -6.99
CA VAL A 61 3.14 3.07 -5.91
C VAL A 61 4.62 3.23 -6.22
N ILE A 62 5.30 4.07 -5.45
CA ILE A 62 6.75 4.26 -5.54
C ILE A 62 7.42 3.44 -4.45
N LYS A 63 8.50 2.73 -4.79
CA LYS A 63 9.41 2.21 -3.77
C LYS A 63 10.03 3.42 -3.11
N ASN A 64 9.65 3.66 -1.87
CA ASN A 64 10.23 4.73 -1.08
C ASN A 64 11.61 4.26 -0.62
N ASP A 65 12.63 4.56 -1.42
CA ASP A 65 14.03 4.53 -0.99
C ASP A 65 14.28 5.82 -0.19
N LEU A 66 13.66 5.96 0.98
CA LEU A 66 14.00 7.05 1.89
C LEU A 66 14.72 6.48 3.11
N PRO A 67 15.92 7.01 3.44
CA PRO A 67 16.56 6.75 4.72
C PRO A 67 15.61 7.28 5.79
N GLY A 68 15.32 6.43 6.77
CA GLY A 68 14.35 6.75 7.81
C GLY A 68 14.79 7.98 8.60
N GLU A 69 14.02 9.06 8.49
CA GLU A 69 13.86 10.04 9.56
C GLU A 69 12.40 10.51 9.52
N TYR A 70 11.57 9.87 10.34
CA TYR A 70 10.32 10.45 10.82
C TYR A 70 10.59 10.87 12.27
N ASN A 71 10.68 12.17 12.50
CA ASN A 71 10.75 12.80 13.83
C ASN A 71 9.39 13.39 14.20
#